data_AF-A0A1Y6B2Z0-F1
#
_entry.id   AF-A0A1Y6B2Z0-F1
#
_cell.length_a   1.000
_cell.length_b   1.000
_cell.length_c   1.000
_cell.angle_alpha   90.00
_cell.angle_beta   90.00
_cell.angle_gamma   90.00
#
_symmetry.space_group_name_H-M   'P 1'
#
loop_
_entity.id
_entity.type
_entity.pdbx_description
1 polymer ?
#
loop_
_entity_poly.entity_id
_entity_poly.type
_entity_poly.pdbx_seq_one_letter_code
_entity_poly.pdbx_strand_id
1 'polypeptide(L)' 'MTERSSPPTSSPGSPPQAEEELRFTLRGSVYLFSLIDEARARRPGKISRNTWILEAITEKLMREQKSSW' A
#
# COMPACT_ATOMS: atom_id res chain seq x y z
N MET A 1 -32.24 33.20 -21.12
CA MET A 1 -32.77 32.82 -19.80
C MET A 1 -32.16 31.49 -19.41
N THR A 2 -31.20 31.59 -18.51
CA THR A 2 -30.39 30.63 -17.75
C THR A 2 -30.79 29.15 -17.79
N GLU A 3 -29.93 28.30 -18.37
CA GLU A 3 -29.90 26.86 -18.08
C GLU A 3 -29.59 26.67 -16.59
N ARG A 4 -30.50 26.02 -15.86
CA ARG A 4 -30.24 25.58 -14.49
C ARG A 4 -29.43 24.29 -14.54
N SER A 5 -28.10 24.42 -14.41
CA SER A 5 -27.25 23.29 -14.06
C SER A 5 -27.73 22.72 -12.72
N SER A 6 -28.18 21.48 -12.74
CA SER A 6 -28.50 20.76 -11.50
C SER A 6 -27.20 20.45 -10.74
N PRO A 7 -27.17 20.54 -9.40
CA PRO A 7 -25.99 20.17 -8.63
C PRO A 7 -25.76 18.65 -8.72
N PRO A 8 -24.50 18.16 -8.63
CA PRO A 8 -24.25 16.73 -8.55
C PRO A 8 -24.91 16.19 -7.28
N THR A 9 -25.90 15.34 -7.46
CA THR A 9 -26.54 14.62 -6.37
C THR A 9 -25.56 13.55 -5.92
N SER A 10 -24.80 13.83 -4.87
CA SER A 10 -24.01 12.81 -4.18
C SER A 10 -24.98 11.84 -3.51
N SER A 11 -25.19 10.69 -4.15
CA SER A 11 -26.05 9.62 -3.63
C SER A 11 -25.54 9.11 -2.28
N PRO A 12 -26.40 9.00 -1.25
CA PRO A 12 -26.05 8.37 0.02
C PRO A 12 -26.05 6.85 -0.19
N GLY A 13 -24.87 6.29 -0.39
CA GLY A 13 -24.74 4.84 -0.63
C GLY A 13 -23.38 4.38 -1.14
N SER A 14 -22.42 5.29 -1.40
CA SER A 14 -21.05 4.84 -1.66
C SER A 14 -20.54 4.11 -0.42
N PRO A 15 -20.18 2.81 -0.51
CA PRO A 15 -19.47 2.15 0.57
C PRO A 15 -18.21 2.98 0.89
N PRO A 16 -17.71 2.96 2.15
CA PRO A 16 -16.44 3.60 2.47
C PRO A 16 -15.45 3.15 1.40
N GLN A 17 -14.82 4.10 0.70
CA GLN A 17 -13.89 3.84 -0.40
C GLN A 17 -12.96 2.71 0.06
N ALA A 18 -13.25 1.50 -0.41
CA ALA A 18 -12.48 0.33 -0.03
C ALA A 18 -11.06 0.68 -0.42
N GLU A 19 -10.11 0.55 0.50
CA GLU A 19 -8.70 0.78 0.22
C GLU A 19 -8.39 0.12 -1.13
N GLU A 20 -8.19 0.94 -2.17
CA GLU A 20 -8.12 0.41 -3.52
C GLU A 20 -6.84 -0.44 -3.59
N GLU A 21 -7.01 -1.76 -3.60
CA GLU A 21 -5.90 -2.68 -3.68
C GLU A 21 -5.24 -2.53 -5.06
N LEU A 22 -4.05 -1.95 -5.08
CA LEU A 22 -3.30 -1.71 -6.31
C LEU A 22 -2.32 -2.86 -6.57
N ARG A 23 -2.44 -3.48 -7.74
CA ARG A 23 -1.47 -4.46 -8.23
C ARG A 23 -0.44 -3.80 -9.14
N PHE A 24 0.84 -3.99 -8.83
CA PHE A 24 1.94 -3.55 -9.69
C PHE A 24 3.00 -4.65 -9.84
N THR A 25 3.90 -4.46 -10.81
CA THR A 25 5.06 -5.33 -11.03
C THR A 25 6.33 -4.60 -10.63
N LEU A 26 7.16 -5.21 -9.79
CA LEU A 26 8.46 -4.67 -9.38
C LEU A 26 9.59 -5.44 -10.08
N ARG A 27 10.52 -4.71 -10.71
CA ARG A 27 11.80 -5.28 -11.16
C ARG A 27 12.85 -5.09 -10.07
N GLY A 28 13.58 -6.15 -9.75
CA GLY A 28 14.65 -6.14 -8.76
C GLY A 28 15.67 -7.22 -9.07
N SER A 29 16.88 -7.10 -8.50
CA SER A 29 17.91 -8.11 -8.67
C SER A 29 17.54 -9.40 -7.94
N VAL A 30 18.00 -10.54 -8.47
CA VAL A 30 17.83 -11.85 -7.83
C VAL A 30 18.39 -11.82 -6.40
N TYR A 31 19.56 -11.21 -6.22
CA TYR A 31 20.21 -11.06 -4.93
C TYR A 31 19.31 -10.35 -3.90
N LEU A 32 18.65 -9.26 -4.28
CA LEU A 32 17.74 -8.56 -3.39
C LEU A 32 16.56 -9.44 -2.95
N PHE A 33 15.95 -10.17 -3.88
CA PHE A 33 14.85 -11.08 -3.56
C PHE A 33 15.30 -12.26 -2.68
N SER A 34 16.52 -12.76 -2.84
CA SER A 34 17.10 -13.77 -1.94
C SER A 34 17.24 -13.24 -0.51
N LEU A 35 17.73 -12.01 -0.33
CA LEU A 35 17.82 -11.39 0.99
C LEU A 35 16.44 -11.21 1.65
N ILE A 36 15.43 -10.84 0.86
CA ILE A 36 14.03 -10.75 1.34
C ILE A 36 13.54 -12.12 1.78
N ASP A 37 13.79 -13.17 1.00
CA ASP A 37 13.36 -14.53 1.30
C ASP A 37 13.98 -15.07 2.59
N GLU A 38 15.28 -14.83 2.80
CA GLU A 38 15.98 -15.15 4.04
C GLU A 38 15.44 -14.35 5.23
N ALA A 39 15.22 -13.05 5.07
CA ALA A 39 14.72 -12.19 6.14
C ALA A 39 13.31 -12.57 6.59
N ARG A 40 12.46 -12.93 5.64
CA ARG A 40 11.14 -13.49 5.89
C ARG A 40 11.22 -14.81 6.66
N ALA A 41 12.12 -15.71 6.28
CA ALA A 41 12.22 -17.06 6.87
C ALA A 41 12.63 -17.04 8.35
N ARG A 42 13.30 -15.97 8.81
CA ARG A 42 13.67 -15.77 10.22
C ARG A 42 12.48 -15.45 11.13
N ARG A 43 11.32 -15.09 10.58
CA ARG A 43 10.14 -14.74 11.38
C ARG A 43 9.30 -15.97 11.70
N PRO A 44 8.75 -16.07 12.92
CA PRO A 44 7.84 -17.15 13.25
C PRO A 44 6.55 -17.04 12.41
N GLY A 45 6.16 -18.14 11.76
CA GLY A 45 4.98 -18.20 10.90
C GLY A 45 5.28 -18.04 9.40
N LYS A 46 4.27 -18.32 8.57
CA LYS A 46 4.39 -18.23 7.10
C LYS A 46 3.98 -16.83 6.63
N ILE A 47 4.91 -15.88 6.63
CA ILE A 47 4.68 -14.54 6.10
C ILE A 47 4.90 -14.56 4.57
N SER A 48 4.03 -13.91 3.80
CA SER A 48 4.22 -13.81 2.33
C SER A 48 5.30 -12.77 1.98
N ARG A 49 5.89 -12.84 0.77
CA ARG A 49 6.79 -11.75 0.31
C ARG A 49 6.07 -10.41 0.28
N ASN A 50 4.81 -10.40 -0.17
CA ASN A 50 4.02 -9.17 -0.27
C ASN A 50 3.87 -8.51 1.10
N THR A 51 3.42 -9.29 2.09
CA THR A 51 3.27 -8.83 3.47
C THR A 51 4.59 -8.29 4.03
N TRP A 52 5.69 -9.03 3.84
CA TRP A 52 7.00 -8.60 4.32
C TRP A 52 7.45 -7.28 3.69
N ILE A 53 7.28 -7.12 2.37
CA ILE A 53 7.64 -5.90 1.63
C ILE A 53 6.79 -4.71 2.08
N LEU A 54 5.47 -4.90 2.23
CA LEU A 54 4.58 -3.84 2.69
C LEU A 54 4.97 -3.37 4.10
N GLU A 55 5.19 -4.30 5.03
CA GLU A 55 5.64 -3.96 6.38
C GLU A 55 6.97 -3.21 6.39
N ALA A 56 7.94 -3.64 5.57
CA ALA A 56 9.25 -2.97 5.47
C ALA A 56 9.12 -1.54 4.92
N ILE A 57 8.25 -1.33 3.92
CA ILE A 57 7.94 0.01 3.39
C ILE A 57 7.28 0.87 4.46
N THR A 58 6.25 0.34 5.15
CA THR A 58 5.56 1.06 6.23
C THR A 58 6.54 1.48 7.34
N GLU A 59 7.41 0.57 7.80
CA GLU A 59 8.41 0.85 8.82
C GLU A 59 9.42 1.92 8.38
N LYS A 60 9.83 1.91 7.10
CA LYS A 60 10.70 2.93 6.52
C LYS A 60 10.03 4.30 6.50
N LEU A 61 8.79 4.39 6.01
CA LEU A 61 8.02 5.64 5.95
C LEU A 61 7.74 6.22 7.34
N MET A 62 7.37 5.37 8.32
CA MET A 62 7.17 5.81 9.71
C MET A 62 8.45 6.36 10.33
N ARG A 63 9.60 5.73 10.06
CA ARG A 63 10.90 6.25 10.53
C ARG A 63 11.21 7.62 9.94
N GLU A 64 10.97 7.81 8.66
CA GLU A 64 11.21 9.09 7.97
C GLU A 64 10.29 10.21 8.49
N GLN A 65 9.01 9.91 8.72
CA GLN A 65 8.09 10.87 9.35
C GLN A 65 8.54 11.29 10.75
N LYS A 66 9.04 10.34 11.55
CA LYS A 66 9.53 10.62 12.91
C LYS A 66 10.82 11.45 12.91
N SER A 67 11.68 11.28 11.90
CA SER A 67 12.94 12.03 11.77
C SER A 67 12.77 13.42 11.15
N SER A 68 11.56 13.80 10.72
CA SER A 68 11.28 15.09 10.09
C SER A 68 10.89 16.21 11.09
N TRP A 69 11.09 16.01 12.39
CA TRP A 69 10.84 16.98 13.46
C TRP A 69 12.04 17.13 14.39
#